data_AF-A0A4R3S4X1-F1
#
_entry.id   AF-A0A4R3S4X1-F1
#
_cell.length_a   1.000
_cell.length_b   1.000
_cell.length_c   1.000
_cell.angle_alpha   90.00
_cell.angle_beta   90.00
_cell.angle_gamma   90.00
#
_symmetry.space_group_name_H-M   'P 1'
#
loop_
_entity.id
_entity.type
_entity.pdbx_description
1 polymer ?
#
loop_
_entity_poly.entity_id
_entity_poly.type
_entity_poly.pdbx_seq_one_letter_code
_entity_poly.pdbx_strand_id
1 'polypeptide(L)'
;MARANLAGIIGKQVETVPVADTKAPPRPAAQSTPAPSTPDSDVPKWLTFEPKPTRQRRDQLDWVEAKRKELNALRGRAGERLTDNTLIRVAIDLLIVNGERLQGTTEAELRASLGITDDALPK
;
A
#
# COMPACT_ATOMS: atom_id res chain seq x y z
N MET A 1 -10.30 62.90 8.85
CA MET A 1 -8.94 63.04 8.29
C MET A 1 -7.98 62.84 9.46
N ALA A 2 -6.98 61.95 9.48
CA ALA A 2 -6.05 61.55 8.44
C ALA A 2 -5.69 60.05 8.55
N ARG A 3 -5.18 59.50 7.45
CA ARG A 3 -4.79 58.10 7.25
C ARG A 3 -3.45 57.82 7.95
N ALA A 4 -3.33 56.71 8.67
CA ALA A 4 -2.06 56.18 9.15
C ALA A 4 -1.56 55.09 8.19
N ASN A 5 -0.34 55.25 7.72
CA ASN A 5 0.27 54.48 6.64
C ASN A 5 0.73 53.08 7.08
N LEU A 6 0.50 52.11 6.18
CA LEU A 6 1.26 50.86 6.07
C LEU A 6 2.73 51.18 5.75
N ALA A 7 3.67 50.79 6.62
CA ALA A 7 5.04 50.34 6.30
C ALA A 7 5.85 50.32 7.60
N GLY A 8 6.23 49.14 8.09
CA GLY A 8 7.13 49.08 9.24
C GLY A 8 7.25 47.76 9.99
N ILE A 9 6.77 46.64 9.46
CA ILE A 9 6.97 45.32 10.09
C ILE A 9 7.47 44.33 9.04
N ILE A 10 8.64 44.62 8.48
CA ILE A 10 9.47 43.65 7.76
C ILE A 10 10.81 43.65 8.48
N GLY A 11 11.00 42.67 9.35
CA GLY A 11 12.15 42.63 10.25
C GLY A 11 12.16 41.39 11.14
N LYS A 12 12.08 40.20 10.55
CA LYS A 12 12.63 38.99 11.16
C LYS A 12 13.30 38.18 10.06
N GLN A 13 14.60 38.36 9.93
CA GLN A 13 15.43 37.40 9.20
C GLN A 13 15.26 36.04 9.88
N VAL A 14 14.84 35.05 9.10
CA VAL A 14 14.99 33.64 9.46
C VAL A 14 16.44 33.31 9.17
N GLU A 15 17.23 33.19 10.22
CA GLU A 15 18.62 32.75 10.16
C GLU A 15 18.61 31.28 9.73
N THR A 16 18.99 31.02 8.47
CA THR A 16 19.16 29.66 7.96
C THR A 16 20.43 29.08 8.59
N VAL A 17 20.26 28.21 9.57
CA VAL A 17 21.37 27.39 10.08
C VAL A 17 21.79 26.42 8.96
N PRO A 18 23.06 26.42 8.51
CA PRO A 18 23.51 25.45 7.53
C PRO A 18 23.53 24.07 8.19
N VAL A 19 22.68 23.16 7.72
CA VAL A 19 22.80 21.74 8.04
C VAL A 19 24.06 21.26 7.33
N ALA A 20 25.11 20.97 8.11
CA ALA A 20 26.32 20.37 7.60
C ALA A 20 25.99 19.05 6.88
N ASP A 21 26.49 18.90 5.65
CA ASP A 21 26.47 17.66 4.87
C ASP A 21 27.23 16.55 5.61
N THR A 22 26.55 15.87 6.52
CA THR A 22 27.05 14.63 7.08
C THR A 22 26.74 13.54 6.07
N LYS A 23 27.68 13.30 5.16
CA LYS A 23 27.68 12.13 4.27
C LYS A 23 27.63 10.87 5.12
N ALA A 24 26.44 10.31 5.30
CA ALA A 24 26.27 8.98 5.86
C ALA A 24 27.08 7.97 5.00
N PRO A 25 27.81 7.02 5.59
CA PRO A 25 28.53 6.02 4.81
C PRO A 25 27.51 5.22 3.97
N PRO A 26 27.86 4.84 2.74
CA PRO A 26 26.99 4.00 1.93
C PRO A 26 26.75 2.70 2.70
N ARG A 27 25.48 2.42 3.00
CA ARG A 27 25.06 1.09 3.47
C ARG A 27 25.59 0.09 2.45
N PRO A 28 26.39 -0.92 2.86
CA PRO A 28 26.91 -1.89 1.90
C PRO A 28 25.73 -2.49 1.14
N ALA A 29 25.79 -2.39 -0.19
CA ALA A 29 24.79 -2.97 -1.07
C ALA A 29 24.67 -4.44 -0.69
N ALA A 30 23.51 -4.84 -0.15
CA ALA A 30 23.21 -6.24 0.07
C ALA A 30 23.25 -6.91 -1.31
N GLN A 31 24.30 -7.69 -1.54
CA GLN A 31 24.49 -8.46 -2.75
C GLN A 31 23.29 -9.39 -2.89
N SER A 32 22.35 -9.01 -3.74
CA SER A 32 21.20 -9.82 -4.08
C SER A 32 21.71 -10.85 -5.07
N THR A 33 22.01 -12.06 -4.59
CA THR A 33 22.32 -13.19 -5.48
C THR A 33 21.10 -13.43 -6.37
N PRO A 34 21.22 -13.40 -7.71
CA PRO A 34 20.08 -13.64 -8.58
C PRO A 34 19.71 -15.13 -8.51
N ALA A 35 18.49 -15.40 -8.03
CA ALA A 35 17.85 -16.70 -8.21
C ALA A 35 17.45 -16.87 -9.70
N PRO A 36 17.41 -18.10 -10.24
CA PRO A 36 17.15 -18.31 -11.66
C PRO A 36 15.71 -17.89 -12.01
N SER A 37 15.59 -16.91 -12.90
CA SER A 37 14.33 -16.41 -13.44
C SER A 37 14.00 -17.11 -14.76
N THR A 38 12.83 -17.75 -14.83
CA THR A 38 12.16 -18.16 -16.08
C THR A 38 11.87 -16.91 -16.93
N PRO A 39 11.99 -16.95 -18.27
CA PRO A 39 11.89 -15.75 -19.09
C PRO A 39 10.43 -15.39 -19.31
N ASP A 40 9.97 -14.23 -18.85
CA ASP A 40 8.76 -13.58 -19.37
C ASP A 40 8.71 -12.09 -19.02
N SER A 41 8.72 -11.27 -20.07
CA SER A 41 8.72 -9.79 -20.14
C SER A 41 9.90 -9.07 -19.48
N ASP A 42 10.56 -8.20 -20.27
CA ASP A 42 11.67 -7.33 -19.85
C ASP A 42 11.21 -6.22 -18.87
N VAL A 43 9.89 -6.10 -18.64
CA VAL A 43 9.28 -5.10 -17.77
C VAL A 43 8.96 -5.73 -16.41
N PRO A 44 9.45 -5.16 -15.29
CA PRO A 44 9.05 -5.60 -13.96
C PRO A 44 7.53 -5.68 -13.79
N LYS A 45 7.03 -6.80 -13.24
CA LYS A 45 5.58 -7.05 -13.02
C LYS A 45 4.82 -5.90 -12.35
N TRP A 46 5.45 -5.13 -11.47
CA TRP A 46 4.77 -4.03 -10.79
C TRP A 46 4.51 -2.83 -11.71
N LEU A 47 5.29 -2.65 -12.79
CA LEU A 47 5.08 -1.60 -13.79
C LEU A 47 3.94 -1.92 -14.75
N THR A 48 3.40 -3.13 -14.72
CA THR A 48 2.24 -3.51 -15.54
C THR A 48 0.90 -3.20 -14.85
N PHE A 49 0.91 -2.68 -13.61
CA PHE A 49 -0.30 -2.35 -12.85
C PHE A 49 -0.47 -0.85 -12.67
N GLU A 50 -1.71 -0.39 -12.67
CA GLU A 50 -2.05 1.00 -12.38
C GLU A 50 -2.07 1.28 -10.86
N PRO A 51 -1.47 2.38 -10.39
CA PRO A 51 -1.53 2.74 -8.98
C PRO A 51 -2.90 3.31 -8.62
N LYS A 52 -3.54 2.73 -7.59
CA LYS A 52 -4.82 3.21 -7.05
C LYS A 52 -4.76 3.36 -5.53
N PRO A 53 -4.91 4.58 -4.97
CA PRO A 53 -5.07 4.72 -3.53
C PRO A 53 -6.45 4.18 -3.10
N THR A 54 -6.45 3.24 -2.15
CA THR A 54 -7.66 2.63 -1.60
C THR A 54 -7.62 2.72 -0.08
N ARG A 55 -8.73 3.17 0.53
CA ARG A 55 -8.86 3.15 2.00
C ARG A 55 -9.34 1.77 2.43
N GLN A 56 -8.66 1.18 3.40
CA GLN A 56 -9.01 -0.10 3.99
C GLN A 56 -9.21 0.05 5.49
N ARG A 57 -10.07 -0.79 6.06
CA ARG A 57 -10.27 -0.85 7.51
C ARG A 57 -9.06 -1.50 8.18
N ARG A 58 -8.88 -1.23 9.47
CA ARG A 58 -7.68 -1.67 10.21
C ARG A 58 -7.60 -3.21 10.33
N ASP A 59 -8.72 -3.85 10.62
CA ASP A 59 -8.88 -5.30 10.68
C ASP A 59 -8.45 -5.97 9.36
N GLN A 60 -8.83 -5.39 8.22
CA GLN A 60 -8.44 -5.90 6.90
C GLN A 60 -6.93 -5.81 6.69
N LEU A 61 -6.31 -4.69 7.08
CA LEU A 61 -4.86 -4.50 6.94
C LEU A 61 -4.08 -5.50 7.81
N ASP A 62 -4.48 -5.66 9.07
CA ASP A 62 -3.83 -6.57 10.01
C ASP A 62 -3.97 -8.04 9.53
N TRP A 63 -5.16 -8.43 9.05
CA TRP A 63 -5.39 -9.76 8.50
C TRP A 63 -4.57 -10.04 7.24
N VAL A 64 -4.54 -9.10 6.29
CA VAL A 64 -3.77 -9.22 5.04
C VAL A 64 -2.28 -9.36 5.35
N GLU A 65 -1.75 -8.56 6.27
CA GLU A 65 -0.35 -8.64 6.65
C GLU A 65 -0.01 -10.01 7.27
N ALA A 66 -0.84 -10.48 8.21
CA ALA A 66 -0.66 -11.78 8.86
C ALA A 66 -0.71 -12.92 7.84
N LYS A 67 -1.74 -12.94 6.98
CA LYS A 67 -1.92 -13.98 5.96
C LYS A 67 -0.80 -13.96 4.93
N ARG A 68 -0.34 -12.78 4.52
CA ARG A 68 0.83 -12.66 3.62
C ARG A 68 2.10 -13.23 4.25
N LYS A 69 2.36 -12.96 5.54
CA LYS A 69 3.55 -13.49 6.25
C LYS A 69 3.50 -15.01 6.30
N GLU A 70 2.35 -15.58 6.66
CA GLU A 70 2.09 -17.02 6.67
C GLU A 70 2.36 -17.66 5.30
N LEU A 71 1.74 -17.14 4.22
CA LEU A 71 1.90 -17.68 2.88
C LEU A 71 3.35 -17.58 2.37
N ASN A 72 4.03 -16.47 2.64
CA ASN A 72 5.44 -16.34 2.25
C ASN A 72 6.35 -17.29 3.05
N ALA A 73 6.03 -17.59 4.32
CA ALA A 73 6.77 -18.57 5.10
C ALA A 73 6.58 -19.99 4.52
N LEU A 74 5.34 -20.36 4.18
CA LEU A 74 5.02 -21.66 3.57
C LEU A 74 5.67 -21.84 2.19
N ARG A 75 5.73 -20.77 1.39
CA ARG A 75 6.41 -20.76 0.08
C ARG A 75 7.93 -20.99 0.19
N GLY A 76 8.53 -20.66 1.34
CA GLY A 76 9.99 -20.68 1.50
C GLY A 76 10.67 -19.76 0.47
N ARG A 77 11.51 -20.32 -0.42
CA ARG A 77 12.20 -19.58 -1.48
C ARG A 77 11.62 -19.78 -2.89
N ALA A 78 10.55 -20.54 -3.07
CA ALA A 78 10.09 -20.97 -4.40
C ALA A 78 8.99 -20.06 -5.03
N GLY A 79 9.21 -19.47 -6.21
CA GLY A 79 8.18 -18.70 -6.95
C GLY A 79 8.27 -17.17 -6.80
N GLU A 80 7.15 -16.45 -6.86
CA GLU A 80 7.15 -14.98 -6.64
C GLU A 80 6.88 -14.58 -5.19
N ARG A 81 7.48 -13.49 -4.70
CA ARG A 81 7.17 -12.97 -3.36
C ARG A 81 5.76 -12.39 -3.34
N LEU A 82 4.96 -12.82 -2.38
CA LEU A 82 3.60 -12.32 -2.22
C LEU A 82 3.58 -11.02 -1.42
N THR A 83 2.80 -10.04 -1.89
CA THR A 83 2.61 -8.72 -1.29
C THR A 83 1.15 -8.50 -0.88
N ASP A 84 0.87 -7.48 -0.07
CA ASP A 84 -0.50 -7.11 0.30
C ASP A 84 -1.33 -6.83 -0.96
N ASN A 85 -0.73 -6.11 -1.92
CA ASN A 85 -1.33 -5.87 -3.25
C ASN A 85 -1.62 -7.15 -4.03
N THR A 86 -0.90 -8.25 -3.76
CA THR A 86 -1.20 -9.55 -4.39
C THR A 86 -2.48 -10.15 -3.83
N LEU A 87 -2.65 -10.13 -2.51
CA LEU A 87 -3.88 -10.61 -1.87
C LEU A 87 -5.08 -9.71 -2.20
N ILE A 88 -4.88 -8.39 -2.28
CA ILE A 88 -5.94 -7.44 -2.68
C ILE A 88 -6.40 -7.70 -4.12
N ARG A 89 -5.47 -7.95 -5.06
CA ARG A 89 -5.84 -8.31 -6.44
C ARG A 89 -6.64 -9.60 -6.50
N VAL A 90 -6.22 -10.65 -5.78
CA VAL A 90 -6.99 -11.90 -5.68
C VAL A 90 -8.38 -11.67 -5.06
N ALA A 91 -8.49 -10.82 -4.04
CA ALA A 91 -9.80 -10.48 -3.46
C ALA A 91 -10.71 -9.76 -4.47
N ILE A 92 -10.16 -8.91 -5.33
CA ILE A 92 -10.90 -8.27 -6.43
C ILE A 92 -11.33 -9.31 -7.47
N ASP A 93 -10.47 -10.25 -7.83
CA ASP A 93 -10.84 -11.33 -8.77
C ASP A 93 -12.01 -12.17 -8.21
N LEU A 94 -11.98 -12.48 -6.91
CA LEU A 94 -13.10 -13.15 -6.23
C LEU A 94 -14.39 -12.31 -6.28
N LEU A 95 -14.28 -10.99 -6.13
CA LEU A 95 -15.43 -10.08 -6.24
C LEU A 95 -16.00 -10.06 -7.66
N ILE A 96 -15.15 -10.04 -8.69
CA ILE A 96 -15.54 -10.10 -10.11
C ILE A 96 -16.28 -11.41 -10.39
N VAL A 97 -15.73 -12.55 -9.95
CA VAL A 97 -16.36 -13.88 -10.13
C VAL A 97 -17.74 -13.95 -9.46
N ASN A 98 -17.94 -13.25 -8.36
CA ASN A 98 -19.20 -13.22 -7.63
C ASN A 98 -20.09 -12.00 -7.98
N GLY A 99 -19.80 -11.28 -9.06
CA GLY A 99 -20.46 -10.02 -9.40
C GLY A 99 -21.99 -10.14 -9.49
N GLU A 100 -22.50 -11.20 -10.12
CA GLU A 100 -23.95 -11.45 -10.26
C GLU A 100 -24.67 -11.67 -8.91
N ARG A 101 -23.91 -11.99 -7.85
CA ARG A 101 -24.47 -12.17 -6.50
C ARG A 101 -24.54 -10.86 -5.73
N LEU A 102 -23.85 -9.80 -6.17
CA LEU A 102 -23.81 -8.52 -5.48
C LEU A 102 -25.17 -7.82 -5.55
N GLN A 103 -25.80 -7.63 -4.40
CA GLN A 103 -27.09 -6.97 -4.29
C GLN A 103 -27.07 -6.00 -3.10
N GLY A 104 -27.70 -4.83 -3.28
CA GLY A 104 -27.80 -3.80 -2.27
C GLY A 104 -27.12 -2.48 -2.65
N THR A 105 -27.19 -1.53 -1.74
CA THR A 105 -26.72 -0.14 -1.90
C THR A 105 -25.72 0.29 -0.84
N THR A 106 -25.49 -0.56 0.17
CA THR A 106 -24.51 -0.32 1.25
C THR A 106 -23.45 -1.42 1.29
N GLU A 107 -22.29 -1.13 1.88
CA GLU A 107 -21.23 -2.13 2.07
C GLU A 107 -21.72 -3.36 2.84
N ALA A 108 -22.55 -3.15 3.88
CA ALA A 108 -23.10 -4.23 4.69
C ALA A 108 -24.05 -5.13 3.87
N GLU A 109 -24.92 -4.55 3.04
CA GLU A 109 -25.81 -5.30 2.14
C GLU A 109 -25.02 -6.08 1.09
N LEU A 110 -24.00 -5.45 0.48
CA LEU A 110 -23.13 -6.12 -0.49
C LEU A 110 -22.40 -7.31 0.15
N ARG A 111 -21.88 -7.15 1.37
CA ARG A 111 -21.28 -8.25 2.13
C ARG A 111 -22.29 -9.35 2.45
N ALA A 112 -23.48 -9.00 2.91
CA ALA A 112 -24.54 -9.95 3.21
C ALA A 112 -24.98 -10.74 1.97
N SER A 113 -25.05 -10.10 0.79
CA SER A 113 -25.39 -10.78 -0.49
C SER A 113 -24.37 -11.86 -0.88
N LEU A 114 -23.12 -11.72 -0.44
CA LEU A 114 -22.07 -12.72 -0.60
C LEU A 114 -22.04 -13.77 0.53
N GLY A 115 -22.89 -13.62 1.56
CA GLY A 115 -22.90 -14.46 2.76
C GLY A 115 -21.85 -14.08 3.81
N ILE A 116 -21.26 -12.87 3.72
CA ILE A 116 -20.24 -12.38 4.65
C ILE A 116 -20.94 -11.63 5.78
N THR A 117 -21.14 -12.29 6.91
CA THR A 117 -21.63 -11.66 8.15
C THR A 117 -20.47 -11.22 9.04
N ASP A 118 -20.70 -10.29 9.96
CA ASP A 118 -19.63 -9.81 10.86
C ASP A 118 -19.13 -10.88 11.83
N ASP A 119 -19.97 -11.86 12.18
CA ASP A 119 -19.57 -13.02 12.97
C ASP A 119 -18.72 -14.03 12.18
N ALA A 120 -18.76 -13.98 10.85
CA ALA A 120 -18.02 -14.89 9.98
C ALA A 120 -16.57 -14.43 9.73
N LEU A 121 -16.22 -13.17 10.08
CA LEU A 121 -14.85 -12.69 9.94
C LEU A 121 -14.04 -13.00 11.20
N PRO A 122 -12.79 -13.47 11.06
CA PRO A 122 -11.89 -13.64 12.20
C PRO A 122 -11.65 -12.27 12.84
N LYS A 123 -11.84 -12.22 14.17
CA LYS A 123 -11.55 -11.03 15.00
C LYS A 123 -10.06 -10.90 15.27
#